data_AF-A0A2I5TPB0-F1
#
_entry.id   AF-A0A2I5TPB0-F1
#
_cell.length_a   1.000
_cell.length_b   1.000
_cell.length_c   1.000
_cell.angle_alpha   90.00
_cell.angle_beta   90.00
_cell.angle_gamma   90.00
#
_symmetry.space_group_name_H-M   'P 1'
#
loop_
_entity.id
_entity.type
_entity.pdbx_description
1 polymer ?
#
loop_
_entity_poly.entity_id
_entity_poly.type
_entity_poly.pdbx_seq_one_letter_code
_entity_poly.pdbx_strand_id
1 'polypeptide(L)' 'MNGNISILVSMVCEKTPKTLRVIQDSFNVFVTLSGYSIEEIMKDKNLLDTLNRHVNNDLVDEMDLEYGSVIINLVYKK' A
#
# COMPACT_ATOMS: atom_id res chain seq x y z
N MET A 1 -19.68 2.85 10.17
CA MET A 1 -19.04 1.63 10.72
C MET A 1 -17.58 1.98 10.99
N ASN A 2 -17.20 2.17 12.25
CA ASN A 2 -15.78 2.34 12.64
C ASN A 2 -15.20 0.97 12.97
N GLY A 3 -14.89 0.20 11.94
CA GLY A 3 -13.94 -0.90 12.07
C GLY A 3 -12.54 -0.33 11.87
N ASN A 4 -11.62 -0.56 12.81
CA ASN A 4 -10.24 -0.14 12.62
C ASN A 4 -9.58 -1.07 11.60
N ILE A 5 -9.59 -0.66 10.33
CA ILE A 5 -8.89 -1.38 9.27
C ILE A 5 -7.39 -1.30 9.56
N SER A 6 -6.76 -2.46 9.72
CA SER A 6 -5.31 -2.57 9.89
C SER A 6 -4.69 -3.06 8.60
N ILE A 7 -3.67 -2.36 8.11
CA ILE A 7 -2.93 -2.73 6.92
C ILE A 7 -1.70 -3.52 7.35
N LEU A 8 -1.60 -4.78 6.94
CA LEU A 8 -0.39 -5.58 7.04
C LEU A 8 0.42 -5.38 5.76
N VAL A 9 1.55 -4.71 5.89
CA VAL A 9 2.50 -4.56 4.79
C VAL A 9 3.57 -5.62 4.94
N SER A 10 3.67 -6.49 3.95
CA SER A 10 4.79 -7.44 3.82
C SER A 10 5.81 -6.81 2.89
N MET A 11 7.07 -6.80 3.30
CA MET A 11 8.13 -6.12 2.56
C MET A 11 9.31 -7.08 2.41
N VAL A 12 9.92 -7.10 1.23
CA VAL A 12 11.21 -7.79 1.01
C VAL A 12 12.39 -6.83 1.19
N CYS A 13 12.13 -5.52 1.26
CA CYS A 13 13.13 -4.50 1.56
C CYS A 13 13.21 -4.16 3.05
N GLU A 14 14.24 -3.39 3.43
CA GLU A 14 14.44 -2.96 4.81
C GLU A 14 13.29 -2.04 5.29
N LYS A 15 12.74 -2.39 6.46
CA LYS A 15 11.69 -1.62 7.10
C LYS A 15 12.28 -0.45 7.88
N THR A 16 12.49 0.67 7.20
CA THR A 16 12.92 1.93 7.81
C THR A 16 11.74 2.89 8.04
N PRO A 17 11.85 3.89 8.94
CA PRO A 17 10.84 4.94 9.07
C PRO A 17 10.54 5.68 7.76
N LYS A 18 11.56 5.87 6.90
CA LYS A 18 11.40 6.50 5.59
C LYS A 18 10.60 5.61 4.65
N THR A 19 10.91 4.31 4.58
CA THR A 19 10.16 3.34 3.74
C THR A 19 8.69 3.30 4.14
N LEU A 20 8.39 3.27 5.44
CA LEU A 20 7.01 3.28 5.94
C LEU A 20 6.26 4.56 5.60
N ARG A 21 6.94 5.70 5.65
CA ARG A 21 6.37 6.99 5.27
C ARG A 21 6.01 7.01 3.79
N VAL A 22 6.92 6.60 2.90
CA VAL A 22 6.65 6.55 1.45
C VAL A 22 5.45 5.63 1.15
N ILE A 23 5.39 4.46 1.79
CA ILE A 23 4.25 3.54 1.64
C ILE A 23 2.94 4.19 2.07
N GLN A 24 2.93 4.87 3.22
CA GLN A 24 1.72 5.49 3.75
C GLN A 24 1.26 6.68 2.90
N ASP A 25 2.20 7.54 2.45
CA ASP A 25 1.90 8.69 1.61
C ASP A 25 1.38 8.23 0.23
N SER A 26 2.06 7.28 -0.41
CA SER A 26 1.66 6.67 -1.69
C SER A 26 0.29 5.99 -1.60
N PHE A 27 0.05 5.23 -0.53
CA PHE A 27 -1.25 4.59 -0.29
C PHE A 27 -2.39 5.62 -0.18
N ASN A 28 -2.19 6.69 0.61
CA ASN A 28 -3.19 7.73 0.81
C ASN A 28 -3.52 8.47 -0.49
N VAL A 29 -2.49 8.75 -1.30
CA VAL A 29 -2.64 9.35 -2.64
C VAL A 29 -3.47 8.43 -3.53
N PHE A 30 -3.12 7.14 -3.62
CA PHE A 30 -3.87 6.17 -4.42
C PHE A 30 -5.35 6.08 -4.02
N VAL A 31 -5.64 5.94 -2.73
CA VAL A 31 -7.02 5.87 -2.23
C VAL A 31 -7.79 7.14 -2.59
N THR A 32 -7.17 8.30 -2.41
CA THR A 32 -7.79 9.60 -2.73
C THR A 32 -8.07 9.75 -4.22
N LEU A 33 -7.13 9.37 -5.09
CA LEU A 33 -7.25 9.54 -6.54
C LEU A 33 -8.15 8.50 -7.19
N SER A 34 -8.17 7.27 -6.66
CA SER A 34 -8.95 6.18 -7.24
C SER A 34 -10.45 6.30 -6.96
N GLY A 35 -10.84 7.00 -5.90
CA GLY A 35 -12.24 7.16 -5.49
C GLY A 35 -12.87 5.89 -4.91
N TYR A 36 -12.13 4.78 -4.84
CA TYR A 36 -12.57 3.55 -4.22
C TYR A 36 -12.33 3.59 -2.71
N SER A 37 -13.23 2.97 -1.95
CA SER A 37 -12.98 2.69 -0.56
C SER A 37 -11.82 1.70 -0.40
N ILE A 38 -11.17 1.76 0.75
CA ILE A 38 -10.09 0.82 1.11
C ILE A 38 -10.58 -0.64 1.00
N GLU A 39 -11.83 -0.92 1.37
CA GLU A 39 -12.40 -2.27 1.28
C GLU A 39 -12.57 -2.75 -0.17
N GLU A 40 -12.99 -1.87 -1.08
CA GLU A 40 -13.14 -2.19 -2.52
C GLU A 40 -11.78 -2.49 -3.17
N ILE A 41 -10.77 -1.66 -2.90
CA ILE A 41 -9.42 -1.82 -3.46
C ILE A 41 -8.83 -3.20 -3.11
N MET A 42 -9.12 -3.71 -1.91
CA MET A 42 -8.53 -4.97 -1.44
C MET A 42 -9.31 -6.20 -1.83
N LYS A 43 -10.61 -6.08 -2.07
CA LYS A 43 -11.43 -7.18 -2.57
C LYS A 43 -11.28 -7.38 -4.07
N ASP A 44 -10.94 -6.33 -4.80
CA ASP A 44 -10.66 -6.41 -6.23
C ASP A 44 -9.16 -6.63 -6.48
N LYS A 45 -8.83 -7.79 -7.06
CA LYS A 45 -7.45 -8.16 -7.36
C LYS A 45 -6.75 -7.16 -8.28
N ASN A 46 -7.46 -6.61 -9.27
CA ASN A 46 -6.87 -5.67 -10.21
C ASN A 46 -6.57 -4.32 -9.55
N LEU A 47 -7.46 -3.85 -8.67
CA LEU A 47 -7.21 -2.64 -7.88
C LEU A 47 -6.05 -2.84 -6.92
N LEU A 48 -5.99 -3.99 -6.24
CA LEU A 48 -4.87 -4.34 -5.35
C LEU A 48 -3.54 -4.43 -6.11
N ASP A 49 -3.50 -5.09 -7.27
CA ASP A 49 -2.30 -5.18 -8.11
C ASP A 49 -1.86 -3.79 -8.61
N THR A 50 -2.80 -2.90 -8.87
CA THR A 50 -2.53 -1.50 -9.26
C THR A 50 -1.97 -0.70 -8.10
N LEU A 51 -2.55 -0.83 -6.89
CA LEU A 51 -2.03 -0.20 -5.68
C LEU A 51 -0.61 -0.69 -5.37
N ASN A 52 -0.38 -2.00 -5.40
CA ASN A 52 0.94 -2.57 -5.16
C ASN A 52 1.96 -1.99 -6.13
N ARG A 53 1.64 -1.94 -7.42
CA ARG A 53 2.52 -1.34 -8.43
C ARG A 53 2.77 0.15 -8.20
N HIS A 54 1.74 0.91 -7.82
CA HIS A 54 1.88 2.33 -7.52
C HIS A 54 2.87 2.55 -6.36
N VAL A 55 2.67 1.85 -5.25
CA VAL A 55 3.56 1.93 -4.09
C VAL A 55 4.97 1.45 -4.41
N ASN A 56 5.12 0.39 -5.19
CA ASN A 56 6.44 -0.09 -5.61
C ASN A 56 7.17 0.91 -6.50
N ASN A 57 6.48 1.62 -7.41
CA ASN A 57 7.10 2.66 -8.22
C ASN A 57 7.61 3.81 -7.36
N ASP A 58 6.79 4.31 -6.43
CA ASP A 58 7.20 5.41 -5.55
C ASP A 58 8.40 4.99 -4.66
N LEU A 59 8.46 3.72 -4.26
CA LEU A 59 9.62 3.20 -3.52
C LEU A 59 10.87 3.06 -4.38
N VAL A 60 10.75 2.65 -5.64
CA VAL A 60 11.88 2.65 -6.57
C VAL A 60 12.40 4.09 -6.73
N ASP A 61 11.50 5.04 -6.95
CA ASP A 61 11.85 6.44 -7.24
C ASP A 61 12.41 7.18 -6.01
N GLU A 62 11.82 7.00 -4.82
CA GLU A 62 12.17 7.75 -3.61
C GLU A 62 13.24 7.07 -2.74
N MET A 63 13.44 5.76 -2.93
CA MET A 63 14.27 4.93 -2.06
C MET A 63 15.31 4.08 -2.80
N ASP A 64 15.34 4.11 -4.14
CA ASP A 64 16.23 3.28 -4.98
C ASP A 64 16.11 1.79 -4.63
N LEU A 65 14.88 1.35 -4.36
CA LEU A 65 14.57 -0.03 -4.01
C LEU A 65 14.17 -0.84 -5.25
N GLU A 66 14.31 -2.17 -5.17
CA GLU A 66 13.89 -3.04 -6.26
C GLU A 66 12.36 -3.08 -6.41
N TYR A 67 11.88 -3.07 -7.64
CA TYR A 67 10.45 -3.24 -7.91
C TYR A 67 9.94 -4.59 -7.40
N GLY A 68 8.81 -4.57 -6.69
CA GLY A 68 8.28 -5.75 -5.97
C GLY A 68 8.73 -5.83 -4.51
N SER A 69 9.42 -4.80 -4.02
CA SER A 69 9.80 -4.62 -2.61
C SER A 69 8.65 -4.71 -1.60
N VAL A 70 7.41 -4.43 -2.02
CA VAL A 70 6.26 -4.34 -1.12
C VAL A 70 5.03 -5.08 -1.63
N ILE A 71 4.39 -5.82 -0.71
CA ILE A 71 3.12 -6.54 -0.88
C ILE A 71 2.17 -6.10 0.24
N ILE A 72 1.02 -5.54 -0.14
CA ILE A 72 0.02 -5.01 0.79
C ILE A 72 -1.08 -6.05 1.05
N ASN A 73 -1.44 -6.26 2.32
CA ASN A 73 -2.55 -7.13 2.74
C ASN A 73 -3.38 -6.45 3.84
N LEU A 74 -4.70 -6.36 3.70
CA LEU A 74 -5.55 -5.66 4.67
C LEU A 74 -6.34 -6.63 5.52
N VAL A 75 -6.25 -6.42 6.82
CA VAL A 75 -6.99 -7.20 7.81
C VAL A 75 -7.99 -6.30 8.51
N TYR A 76 -9.24 -6.76 8.50
CA TYR A 76 -10.24 -6.18 9.37
C TYR A 76 -9.98 -6.68 10.79
N LYS A 77 -9.51 -5.80 11.67
CA LYS A 77 -9.50 -6.07 13.11
C LYS A 77 -10.80 -5.53 13.69
N LYS A 78 -11.62 -6.44 14.21
CA LYS A 78 -12.80 -6.11 15.01
C LYS A 78 -12.36 -5.74 16.43
#